data_AF-A0A520D3T2-F1
#
_entry.id   AF-A0A520D3T2-F1
#
_cell.length_a   1.000
_cell.length_b   1.000
_cell.length_c   1.000
_cell.angle_alpha   90.00
_cell.angle_beta   90.00
_cell.angle_gamma   90.00
#
_symmetry.space_group_name_H-M   'P 1'
#
loop_
_entity.id
_entity.type
_entity.pdbx_description
1 polymer ?
#
loop_
_entity_poly.entity_id
_entity_poly.type
_entity_poly.pdbx_seq_one_letter_code
_entity_poly.pdbx_strand_id
1 'polypeptide(L)'
;MSARRSRPGTCSPSGCASASASCSRHEECRFVTTLRDIFWALLGVVPGSFWQVFTWFGDSGLLLPASLLIVVMLGWSRATRMTALQWCVVFGCGSAAILVSKLAFMGWGIGSVRLNFTGFSGHTAISTSVWPVLFWLAASQFTVRRPDLLSATAGLRLAIGFGWAFGAAIGISRLAVFAHSVSEVMLGFVLGAVVSSVFLM
;
A
#
# COMPACT_ATOMS: atom_id res chain seq x y z
N MET A 1 65.12 -16.49 0.02
CA MET A 1 63.71 -16.15 0.23
C MET A 1 62.96 -16.39 -1.09
N SER A 2 62.29 -17.54 -1.23
CA SER A 2 61.64 -17.95 -2.49
C SER A 2 60.12 -17.89 -2.34
N ALA A 3 59.48 -17.15 -3.24
CA ALA A 3 58.05 -16.91 -3.30
C ALA A 3 57.30 -18.19 -3.70
N ARG A 4 56.46 -18.71 -2.80
CA ARG A 4 55.58 -19.84 -3.07
C ARG A 4 54.31 -19.32 -3.77
N ARG A 5 54.32 -19.31 -5.11
CA ARG A 5 53.10 -19.14 -5.93
C ARG A 5 52.13 -20.29 -5.63
N SER A 6 51.01 -19.98 -4.98
CA SER A 6 49.86 -20.87 -4.87
C SER A 6 49.21 -21.03 -6.24
N ARG A 7 49.03 -22.29 -6.65
CA ARG A 7 48.36 -22.68 -7.89
C ARG A 7 46.90 -22.19 -7.90
N PRO A 8 46.31 -21.85 -9.07
CA PRO A 8 44.89 -21.62 -9.17
C PRO A 8 44.18 -22.95 -8.96
N GLY A 9 43.53 -23.11 -7.80
CA GLY A 9 42.64 -24.22 -7.55
C GLY A 9 41.50 -24.16 -8.55
N THR A 10 41.33 -25.22 -9.32
CA THR A 10 40.12 -25.47 -10.11
C THR A 10 38.93 -25.46 -9.15
N CYS A 11 38.12 -24.40 -9.18
CA CYS A 11 36.86 -24.36 -8.46
C CYS A 11 35.98 -25.51 -8.94
N SER A 12 35.66 -26.43 -8.03
CA SER A 12 34.60 -27.41 -8.24
C SER A 12 33.29 -26.66 -8.55
N PRO A 13 32.48 -27.08 -9.53
CA PRO A 13 31.29 -26.34 -9.98
C PRO A 13 30.29 -26.05 -8.84
N SER A 14 30.27 -26.87 -7.79
CA SER A 14 29.48 -26.66 -6.57
C SER A 14 29.95 -25.47 -5.73
N GLY A 15 31.25 -25.20 -5.66
CA GLY A 15 31.84 -24.09 -4.91
C GLY A 15 31.60 -22.73 -5.57
N CYS A 16 31.70 -22.67 -6.91
CA CYS A 16 31.36 -21.47 -7.67
C CYS A 16 29.87 -21.10 -7.55
N ALA A 17 28.98 -22.10 -7.53
CA ALA A 17 27.54 -21.86 -7.32
C ALA A 17 27.22 -21.35 -5.90
N SER A 18 27.91 -21.85 -4.87
CA SER A 18 27.74 -21.35 -3.50
C SER A 18 28.29 -19.94 -3.30
N ALA A 19 29.42 -19.62 -3.94
CA ALA A 19 30.04 -18.29 -3.85
C ALA A 19 29.24 -17.24 -4.63
N SER A 20 28.73 -17.58 -5.82
CA SER A 20 27.85 -16.69 -6.59
C SER A 20 26.51 -16.46 -5.87
N ALA A 21 25.92 -17.50 -5.27
CA ALA A 21 24.68 -17.38 -4.49
C ALA A 21 24.87 -16.67 -3.14
N SER A 22 26.09 -16.64 -2.60
CA SER A 22 26.43 -15.84 -1.42
C SER A 22 26.70 -14.39 -1.80
N CYS A 23 27.38 -14.14 -2.93
CA CYS A 23 27.66 -12.80 -3.44
C CYS A 23 26.37 -12.10 -3.89
N SER A 24 25.49 -12.80 -4.60
CA SER A 24 24.17 -12.27 -5.00
C SER A 24 23.34 -11.91 -3.77
N ARG A 25 23.30 -12.78 -2.75
CA ARG A 25 22.63 -12.49 -1.48
C ARG A 25 23.24 -11.30 -0.76
N HIS A 26 24.56 -11.13 -0.81
CA HIS A 26 25.25 -10.04 -0.13
C HIS A 26 25.04 -8.69 -0.83
N GLU A 27 24.98 -8.68 -2.16
CA GLU A 27 24.63 -7.52 -2.97
C GLU A 27 23.16 -7.14 -2.82
N GLU A 28 22.27 -8.15 -2.83
CA GLU A 28 20.84 -7.98 -2.61
C GLU A 28 20.55 -7.47 -1.18
N CYS A 29 21.21 -8.03 -0.16
CA CYS A 29 21.15 -7.49 1.20
C CYS A 29 21.67 -6.06 1.26
N ARG A 30 22.82 -5.77 0.65
CA ARG A 30 23.43 -4.44 0.68
C ARG A 30 22.51 -3.42 0.00
N PHE A 31 21.96 -3.75 -1.15
CA PHE A 31 20.98 -2.93 -1.87
C PHE A 31 19.72 -2.67 -1.04
N VAL A 32 19.14 -3.70 -0.42
CA VAL A 32 17.97 -3.56 0.46
C VAL A 32 18.29 -2.70 1.68
N THR A 33 19.48 -2.85 2.28
CA THR A 33 19.88 -2.01 3.42
C THR A 33 20.14 -0.57 3.01
N THR A 34 20.82 -0.33 1.88
CA THR A 34 21.11 1.03 1.40
C THR A 34 19.84 1.75 0.96
N LEU A 35 18.91 1.06 0.29
CA LEU A 35 17.59 1.64 -0.02
C LEU A 35 16.81 1.97 1.25
N ARG A 36 16.83 1.09 2.26
CA ARG A 36 16.22 1.35 3.56
C ARG A 36 16.85 2.58 4.23
N ASP A 37 18.17 2.70 4.19
CA ASP A 37 18.90 3.80 4.85
C ASP A 37 18.67 5.13 4.13
N ILE A 38 18.66 5.14 2.78
CA ILE A 38 18.29 6.31 1.97
C ILE A 38 16.82 6.69 2.22
N PHE A 39 15.93 5.71 2.29
CA PHE A 39 14.52 5.93 2.60
C PHE A 39 14.35 6.58 3.97
N TRP A 40 15.00 6.07 5.02
CA TRP A 40 14.97 6.68 6.35
C TRP A 40 15.64 8.05 6.40
N ALA A 41 16.71 8.27 5.63
CA ALA A 41 17.34 9.57 5.50
C ALA A 41 16.41 10.59 4.84
N LEU A 42 15.70 10.20 3.78
CA LEU A 42 14.70 11.04 3.11
C LEU A 42 13.48 11.32 4.00
N LEU A 43 13.01 10.33 4.75
CA LEU A 43 11.92 10.50 5.71
C LEU A 43 12.30 11.39 6.90
N GLY A 44 13.57 11.34 7.33
CA GLY A 44 14.12 12.16 8.42
C GLY A 44 14.22 13.65 8.09
N VAL A 45 14.12 14.04 6.81
CA VAL A 45 14.02 15.44 6.38
C VAL A 45 12.63 16.03 6.66
N VAL A 46 11.62 15.18 6.84
CA VAL A 46 10.22 15.59 6.99
C VAL A 46 9.89 15.83 8.48
N PRO A 47 9.38 17.02 8.86
CA PRO A 47 9.03 17.33 10.24
C PRO A 47 8.01 16.35 10.84
N GLY A 48 8.12 16.02 12.13
CA GLY A 48 7.20 15.13 12.84
C GLY A 48 5.72 15.54 12.76
N SER A 49 5.43 16.84 12.67
CA SER A 49 4.07 17.38 12.52
C SER A 49 3.42 17.00 11.18
N PHE A 50 4.20 16.85 10.11
CA PHE A 50 3.70 16.42 8.81
C PHE A 50 3.19 14.96 8.89
N TRP A 51 3.96 14.08 9.54
CA TRP A 51 3.56 12.69 9.76
C TRP A 51 2.28 12.55 10.60
N GLN A 52 2.06 13.45 11.57
CA GLN A 52 0.82 13.46 12.35
C GLN A 52 -0.40 13.79 11.49
N VAL A 53 -0.30 14.76 10.57
CA VAL A 53 -1.40 15.12 9.66
C VAL A 53 -1.77 13.95 8.75
N PHE A 54 -0.78 13.27 8.15
CA PHE A 54 -1.03 12.09 7.31
C PHE A 54 -1.62 10.92 8.10
N THR A 55 -1.18 10.75 9.34
CA THR A 55 -1.74 9.72 10.22
C THR A 55 -3.20 10.02 10.57
N TRP A 56 -3.56 11.28 10.75
CA TRP A 56 -4.94 11.73 10.99
C TRP A 56 -5.86 11.46 9.80
N PHE A 57 -5.37 11.68 8.56
CA PHE A 57 -6.10 11.31 7.34
C PHE A 57 -6.25 9.79 7.16
N GLY A 58 -5.34 9.02 7.75
CA GLY A 58 -5.41 7.57 7.80
C GLY A 58 -6.27 7.02 8.93
N ASP A 59 -6.80 7.86 9.82
CA ASP A 59 -7.52 7.44 11.00
C ASP A 59 -8.88 6.83 10.67
N SER A 60 -9.22 5.74 11.35
CA SER A 60 -10.49 5.04 11.11
C SER A 60 -11.71 5.90 11.47
N GLY A 61 -11.56 6.84 12.41
CA GLY A 61 -12.59 7.80 12.80
C GLY A 61 -12.95 8.77 11.69
N LEU A 62 -12.04 9.04 10.74
CA LEU A 62 -12.31 9.86 9.56
C LEU A 62 -12.75 9.02 8.35
N LEU A 63 -12.11 7.87 8.15
CA LEU A 63 -12.33 7.04 6.96
C LEU A 63 -13.66 6.30 6.96
N LEU A 64 -14.17 5.89 8.13
CA LEU A 64 -15.50 5.27 8.25
C LEU A 64 -16.65 6.22 7.88
N PRO A 65 -16.73 7.46 8.41
CA PRO A 65 -17.75 8.39 7.95
C PRO A 65 -17.53 8.80 6.49
N ALA A 66 -16.29 8.87 6.01
CA ALA A 66 -16.01 9.12 4.59
C ALA A 66 -16.51 7.99 3.68
N SER A 67 -16.35 6.72 4.07
CA SER A 67 -16.87 5.58 3.29
C SER A 67 -18.39 5.55 3.29
N LEU A 68 -19.04 5.92 4.41
CA LEU A 68 -20.48 6.08 4.49
C LEU A 68 -20.97 7.23 3.59
N LEU A 69 -20.23 8.35 3.54
CA LEU A 69 -20.55 9.47 2.67
C LEU A 69 -20.58 9.04 1.20
N ILE A 70 -19.65 8.20 0.75
CA ILE A 70 -19.67 7.62 -0.61
C ILE A 70 -20.99 6.86 -0.85
N VAL A 71 -21.40 6.00 0.09
CA VAL A 71 -22.67 5.25 -0.01
C VAL A 71 -23.86 6.21 -0.12
N VAL A 72 -23.88 7.27 0.69
CA VAL A 72 -24.97 8.26 0.68
C VAL A 72 -25.00 9.03 -0.65
N MET A 73 -23.85 9.48 -1.14
CA MET A 73 -23.74 10.22 -2.39
C MET A 73 -24.17 9.36 -3.59
N LEU A 74 -23.76 8.09 -3.64
CA LEU A 74 -24.22 7.16 -4.68
C LEU A 74 -25.67 6.69 -4.46
N GLY A 75 -26.16 6.64 -3.23
CA GLY A 75 -27.52 6.22 -2.90
C GLY A 75 -28.60 7.28 -3.22
N TRP A 76 -28.19 8.54 -3.37
CA TRP A 76 -29.10 9.68 -3.61
C TRP A 76 -29.89 9.55 -4.92
N SER A 77 -29.25 9.07 -5.99
CA SER A 77 -29.91 8.85 -7.28
C SER A 77 -30.29 7.38 -7.47
N ARG A 78 -31.49 7.11 -8.00
CA ARG A 78 -31.94 5.74 -8.31
C ARG A 78 -31.02 5.05 -9.34
N ALA A 79 -30.41 5.82 -10.24
CA ALA A 79 -29.51 5.30 -11.27
C ALA A 79 -28.18 4.77 -10.69
N THR A 80 -27.73 5.30 -9.55
CA THR A 80 -26.43 4.98 -8.93
C THR A 80 -26.55 4.02 -7.74
N ARG A 81 -27.76 3.54 -7.41
CA ARG A 81 -27.98 2.61 -6.29
C ARG A 81 -27.26 1.27 -6.47
N MET A 82 -27.19 0.75 -7.69
CA MET A 82 -26.43 -0.48 -7.94
C MET A 82 -24.94 -0.28 -7.68
N THR A 83 -24.40 0.87 -8.07
CA THR A 83 -23.02 1.26 -7.76
C THR A 83 -22.80 1.44 -6.26
N ALA A 84 -23.78 1.99 -5.53
CA ALA A 84 -23.72 2.07 -4.07
C ALA A 84 -23.65 0.68 -3.41
N LEU A 85 -24.45 -0.28 -3.90
CA LEU A 85 -24.41 -1.67 -3.43
C LEU A 85 -23.09 -2.35 -3.76
N GLN A 86 -22.56 -2.16 -4.98
CA GLN A 86 -21.23 -2.66 -5.36
C GLN A 86 -20.15 -2.12 -4.44
N TRP A 87 -20.17 -0.82 -4.12
CA TRP A 87 -19.25 -0.24 -3.14
C TRP A 87 -19.37 -0.91 -1.77
N CYS A 88 -20.58 -1.07 -1.24
CA CYS A 88 -20.80 -1.74 0.04
C CYS A 88 -20.27 -3.18 0.05
N VAL A 89 -20.51 -3.95 -1.02
CA VAL A 89 -20.02 -5.33 -1.12
C VAL A 89 -18.50 -5.36 -1.20
N VAL A 90 -17.89 -4.59 -2.10
CA VAL A 90 -16.44 -4.61 -2.33
C VAL A 90 -15.68 -4.07 -1.11
N PHE A 91 -16.14 -2.96 -0.53
CA PHE A 91 -15.57 -2.40 0.70
C PHE A 91 -15.80 -3.32 1.92
N GLY A 92 -16.98 -3.93 2.02
CA GLY A 92 -17.32 -4.89 3.07
C GLY A 92 -16.45 -6.14 3.00
N CYS A 93 -16.26 -6.72 1.80
CA CYS A 93 -15.36 -7.84 1.57
C CYS A 93 -13.90 -7.49 1.92
N GLY A 94 -13.41 -6.32 1.52
CA GLY A 94 -12.08 -5.84 1.89
C GLY A 94 -11.91 -5.68 3.40
N SER A 95 -12.92 -5.10 4.07
CA SER A 95 -12.94 -4.94 5.53
C SER A 95 -12.98 -6.27 6.27
N ALA A 96 -13.80 -7.22 5.79
CA ALA A 96 -13.86 -8.58 6.31
C ALA A 96 -12.52 -9.31 6.15
N ALA A 97 -11.83 -9.16 5.01
CA ALA A 97 -10.52 -9.76 4.80
C ALA A 97 -9.48 -9.24 5.83
N ILE A 98 -9.50 -7.94 6.13
CA ILE A 98 -8.63 -7.34 7.18
C ILE A 98 -8.96 -7.96 8.55
N LEU A 99 -10.25 -8.05 8.88
CA LEU A 99 -10.74 -8.61 10.15
C LEU A 99 -10.37 -10.08 10.31
N VAL A 100 -10.67 -10.90 9.29
CA VAL A 100 -10.36 -12.33 9.24
C VAL A 100 -8.86 -12.56 9.38
N SER A 101 -8.03 -11.73 8.77
CA SER A 101 -6.58 -11.88 8.85
C SER A 101 -6.03 -11.58 10.24
N LYS A 102 -6.57 -10.57 10.92
CA LYS A 102 -6.24 -10.30 12.33
C LYS A 102 -6.75 -11.40 13.27
N LEU A 103 -7.96 -11.89 13.02
CA LEU A 103 -8.54 -13.00 13.80
C LEU A 103 -7.78 -14.31 13.58
N ALA A 104 -7.31 -14.58 12.36
CA ALA A 104 -6.48 -15.75 12.06
C ALA A 104 -5.12 -15.67 12.76
N PHE A 105 -4.53 -14.47 12.85
CA PHE A 105 -3.31 -14.26 13.61
C PHE A 105 -3.53 -14.40 15.13
N MET A 106 -4.54 -13.73 15.69
CA MET A 106 -4.83 -13.75 17.13
C MET A 106 -5.39 -15.10 17.63
N GLY A 107 -6.26 -15.74 16.84
CA GLY A 107 -6.94 -16.97 17.22
C GLY A 107 -6.20 -18.26 16.85
N TRP A 108 -5.37 -18.22 15.80
CA TRP A 108 -4.70 -19.42 15.28
C TRP A 108 -3.17 -19.32 15.24
N GLY A 109 -2.60 -18.14 15.56
CA GLY A 109 -1.15 -17.95 15.58
C GLY A 109 -0.48 -18.10 14.22
N ILE A 110 -1.23 -17.99 13.11
CA ILE A 110 -0.70 -18.05 11.73
C ILE A 110 0.03 -16.73 11.46
N GLY A 111 1.22 -16.61 12.04
CA GLY A 111 2.12 -15.48 11.96
C GLY A 111 3.49 -15.97 11.52
N SER A 112 4.04 -15.39 10.45
CA SER A 112 5.40 -15.72 10.03
C SER A 112 6.38 -14.80 10.72
N VAL A 113 7.11 -15.30 11.73
CA VAL A 113 8.18 -14.58 12.44
C VAL A 113 9.27 -14.08 11.48
N ARG A 114 9.48 -14.77 10.34
CA ARG A 114 10.44 -14.35 9.31
C ARG A 114 10.00 -13.10 8.52
N LEU A 115 8.70 -12.79 8.48
CA LEU A 115 8.14 -11.66 7.74
C LEU A 115 7.54 -10.57 8.64
N ASN A 116 7.56 -10.75 9.98
CA ASN A 116 6.88 -9.89 10.95
C ASN A 116 5.43 -9.58 10.55
N PHE A 117 4.70 -10.60 10.08
CA PHE A 117 3.34 -10.44 9.58
C PHE A 117 2.33 -10.72 10.69
N THR A 118 1.68 -9.67 11.22
CA THR A 118 0.62 -9.77 12.24
C THR A 118 -0.79 -9.51 11.68
N GLY A 119 -0.88 -9.15 10.39
CA GLY A 119 -2.14 -9.01 9.63
C GLY A 119 -2.12 -7.82 8.67
N PHE A 120 -3.14 -7.68 7.81
CA PHE A 120 -3.23 -6.52 6.90
C PHE A 120 -3.35 -5.21 7.68
N SER A 121 -2.61 -4.17 7.25
CA SER A 121 -2.78 -2.81 7.79
C SER A 121 -4.15 -2.25 7.39
N GLY A 122 -5.08 -2.24 8.33
CA GLY A 122 -6.43 -1.73 8.09
C GLY A 122 -6.44 -0.25 7.69
N HIS A 123 -5.56 0.58 8.26
CA HIS A 123 -5.53 2.02 7.98
C HIS A 123 -5.05 2.28 6.55
N THR A 124 -4.00 1.55 6.12
CA THR A 124 -3.47 1.65 4.75
C THR A 124 -4.49 1.10 3.74
N ALA A 125 -5.10 -0.04 4.02
CA ALA A 125 -6.08 -0.65 3.13
C ALA A 125 -7.33 0.22 2.94
N ILE A 126 -7.90 0.71 4.04
CA ILE A 126 -9.08 1.59 4.00
C ILE A 126 -8.72 2.90 3.29
N SER A 127 -7.60 3.55 3.64
CA SER A 127 -7.18 4.79 2.97
C SER A 127 -6.98 4.62 1.47
N THR A 128 -6.28 3.55 1.06
CA THR A 128 -5.98 3.28 -0.36
C THR A 128 -7.23 2.89 -1.14
N SER A 129 -8.30 2.44 -0.49
CA SER A 129 -9.59 2.19 -1.14
C SER A 129 -10.48 3.43 -1.21
N VAL A 130 -10.55 4.23 -0.14
CA VAL A 130 -11.50 5.34 0.01
C VAL A 130 -11.04 6.59 -0.77
N TRP A 131 -9.77 6.98 -0.67
CA TRP A 131 -9.27 8.21 -1.30
C TRP A 131 -9.36 8.25 -2.83
N PRO A 132 -9.00 7.18 -3.57
CA PRO A 132 -9.18 7.16 -5.03
C PRO A 132 -10.63 7.32 -5.45
N VAL A 133 -11.56 6.70 -4.71
CA VAL A 133 -12.99 6.76 -5.01
C VAL A 133 -13.57 8.14 -4.68
N LEU A 134 -13.15 8.77 -3.58
CA LEU A 134 -13.54 10.16 -3.28
C LEU A 134 -13.04 11.14 -4.34
N PHE A 135 -11.77 11.04 -4.75
CA PHE A 135 -11.23 11.93 -5.78
C PHE A 135 -11.86 11.66 -7.15
N TRP A 136 -12.15 10.40 -7.47
CA TRP A 136 -12.93 10.05 -8.66
C TRP A 136 -14.32 10.68 -8.64
N LEU A 137 -15.03 10.59 -7.51
CA LEU A 137 -16.36 11.17 -7.36
C LEU A 137 -16.32 12.70 -7.45
N ALA A 138 -15.35 13.35 -6.80
CA ALA A 138 -15.14 14.78 -6.90
C ALA A 138 -14.87 15.21 -8.35
N ALA A 139 -13.93 14.54 -9.02
CA ALA A 139 -13.60 14.80 -10.42
C ALA A 139 -14.82 14.61 -11.34
N SER A 140 -15.62 13.57 -11.12
CA SER A 140 -16.84 13.32 -11.91
C SER A 140 -17.85 14.47 -11.81
N GLN A 141 -17.98 15.11 -10.64
CA GLN A 141 -18.86 16.27 -10.48
C GLN A 141 -18.31 17.53 -11.15
N PHE A 142 -16.99 17.73 -11.15
CA PHE A 142 -16.36 18.84 -11.86
C PHE A 142 -16.47 18.69 -13.39
N THR A 143 -16.36 17.46 -13.91
CA THR A 143 -16.53 17.14 -15.33
C THR A 143 -17.92 17.48 -15.85
N VAL A 144 -18.98 17.25 -15.07
CA VAL A 144 -20.35 17.65 -15.45
C VAL A 144 -20.45 19.16 -15.72
N ARG A 145 -19.59 19.96 -15.10
CA ARG A 145 -19.51 21.42 -15.26
C ARG A 145 -18.68 21.90 -16.45
N ARG A 146 -17.78 21.06 -16.99
CA ARG A 146 -16.91 21.37 -18.14
C ARG A 146 -16.81 20.15 -19.07
N PRO A 147 -17.66 20.08 -20.11
CA PRO A 147 -17.90 18.86 -20.89
C PRO A 147 -16.80 18.53 -21.94
N ASP A 148 -15.57 18.98 -21.74
CA ASP A 148 -14.45 18.57 -22.61
C ASP A 148 -14.14 17.08 -22.37
N LEU A 149 -14.75 16.20 -23.16
CA LEU A 149 -14.73 14.74 -22.97
C LEU A 149 -13.32 14.13 -22.92
N LEU A 150 -12.35 14.70 -23.65
CA LEU A 150 -10.96 14.24 -23.67
C LEU A 150 -10.20 14.61 -22.39
N SER A 151 -10.43 15.82 -21.84
CA SER A 151 -9.78 16.26 -20.61
C SER A 151 -10.44 15.66 -19.37
N ALA A 152 -11.74 15.36 -19.45
CA ALA A 152 -12.51 14.68 -18.42
C ALA A 152 -11.97 13.28 -18.08
N THR A 153 -11.73 12.45 -19.10
CA THR A 153 -11.22 11.07 -18.90
C THR A 153 -9.78 11.07 -18.38
N ALA A 154 -8.93 11.99 -18.85
CA ALA A 154 -7.58 12.18 -18.34
C ALA A 154 -7.60 12.66 -16.88
N GLY A 155 -8.45 13.65 -16.55
CA GLY A 155 -8.60 14.17 -15.19
C GLY A 155 -9.08 13.10 -14.19
N LEU A 156 -9.98 12.21 -14.62
CA LEU A 156 -10.48 11.12 -13.80
C LEU A 156 -9.39 10.08 -13.46
N ARG A 157 -8.57 9.71 -14.46
CA ARG A 157 -7.42 8.82 -14.25
C ARG A 157 -6.36 9.44 -13.34
N LEU A 158 -6.10 10.73 -13.51
CA LEU A 158 -5.18 11.47 -12.63
C LEU A 158 -5.71 11.53 -11.19
N ALA A 159 -7.01 11.72 -11.00
CA ALA A 159 -7.65 11.72 -9.67
C ALA A 159 -7.51 10.36 -8.97
N ILE A 160 -7.71 9.24 -9.69
CA ILE A 160 -7.49 7.89 -9.17
C ILE A 160 -6.01 7.70 -8.78
N GLY A 161 -5.09 8.05 -9.68
CA GLY A 161 -3.65 7.95 -9.45
C GLY A 161 -3.20 8.78 -8.25
N PHE A 162 -3.75 9.98 -8.09
CA PHE A 162 -3.48 10.83 -6.94
C PHE A 162 -4.01 10.22 -5.64
N GLY A 163 -5.19 9.60 -5.67
CA GLY A 163 -5.74 8.86 -4.52
C GLY A 163 -4.88 7.68 -4.10
N TRP A 164 -4.33 6.91 -5.04
CA TRP A 164 -3.40 5.83 -4.72
C TRP A 164 -2.08 6.37 -4.16
N ALA A 165 -1.53 7.43 -4.75
CA ALA A 165 -0.34 8.10 -4.21
C ALA A 165 -0.57 8.60 -2.77
N PHE A 166 -1.75 9.15 -2.50
CA PHE A 166 -2.14 9.62 -1.17
C PHE A 166 -2.29 8.46 -0.17
N GLY A 167 -2.94 7.36 -0.57
CA GLY A 167 -3.01 6.13 0.24
C GLY A 167 -1.64 5.52 0.54
N ALA A 168 -0.72 5.54 -0.43
CA ALA A 168 0.66 5.13 -0.24
C ALA A 168 1.40 6.04 0.76
N ALA A 169 1.23 7.36 0.65
CA ALA A 169 1.83 8.33 1.57
C ALA A 169 1.34 8.12 3.02
N ILE A 170 0.04 7.84 3.21
CA ILE A 170 -0.51 7.47 4.53
C ILE A 170 0.11 6.16 5.04
N GLY A 171 0.28 5.15 4.17
CA GLY A 171 0.97 3.90 4.52
C GLY A 171 2.43 4.11 4.94
N ILE A 172 3.15 4.97 4.22
CA ILE A 172 4.54 5.36 4.54
C ILE A 172 4.62 6.11 5.87
N SER A 173 3.64 6.97 6.18
CA SER A 173 3.54 7.63 7.49
C SER A 173 3.46 6.62 8.63
N ARG A 174 2.69 5.54 8.45
CA ARG A 174 2.53 4.50 9.47
C ARG A 174 3.79 3.64 9.66
N LEU A 175 4.64 3.54 8.64
CA LEU A 175 5.99 2.97 8.75
C LEU A 175 6.91 3.89 9.58
N ALA A 176 6.85 5.19 9.34
CA ALA A 176 7.66 6.18 10.05
C ALA A 176 7.33 6.29 11.55
N VAL A 177 6.08 5.96 11.94
CA VAL A 177 5.63 5.92 13.34
C VAL A 177 5.98 4.59 14.05
N PHE A 178 6.76 3.70 13.42
CA PHE A 178 7.25 2.43 14.00
C PHE A 178 6.16 1.44 14.49
N ALA A 179 4.90 1.63 14.09
CA ALA A 179 3.78 0.84 14.59
C ALA A 179 3.52 -0.47 13.82
N HIS A 180 4.07 -0.63 12.60
CA HIS A 180 3.75 -1.74 11.70
C HIS A 180 4.95 -2.17 10.85
N SER A 181 4.96 -3.44 10.42
CA SER A 181 6.00 -3.96 9.52
C SER A 181 5.71 -3.62 8.05
N VAL A 182 6.76 -3.57 7.22
CA VAL A 182 6.68 -3.23 5.78
C VAL A 182 5.73 -4.16 5.03
N SER A 183 5.71 -5.44 5.39
CA SER A 183 4.85 -6.45 4.76
C SER A 183 3.35 -6.18 5.00
N GLU A 184 2.98 -5.71 6.20
CA GLU A 184 1.59 -5.38 6.55
C GLU A 184 1.06 -4.17 5.79
N VAL A 185 1.92 -3.16 5.61
CA VAL A 185 1.59 -1.94 4.86
C VAL A 185 1.47 -2.23 3.38
N MET A 186 2.40 -2.99 2.80
CA MET A 186 2.35 -3.37 1.38
C MET A 186 1.12 -4.22 1.07
N LEU A 187 0.81 -5.21 1.91
CA LEU A 187 -0.37 -6.06 1.73
C LEU A 187 -1.67 -5.26 1.93
N GLY A 188 -1.70 -4.34 2.90
CA GLY A 188 -2.82 -3.41 3.05
C GLY A 188 -3.01 -2.51 1.82
N PHE A 189 -1.92 -1.97 1.27
CA PHE A 189 -1.97 -1.15 0.06
C PHE A 189 -2.50 -1.93 -1.15
N VAL A 190 -1.98 -3.14 -1.39
CA VAL A 190 -2.45 -4.02 -2.48
C VAL A 190 -3.94 -4.33 -2.32
N LEU A 191 -4.39 -4.67 -1.10
CA LEU A 191 -5.80 -4.94 -0.84
C LEU A 191 -6.67 -3.72 -1.16
N GLY A 192 -6.28 -2.52 -0.71
CA GLY A 192 -7.01 -1.28 -1.00
C GLY A 192 -7.00 -0.89 -2.48
N ALA A 193 -5.89 -1.14 -3.18
CA ALA A 193 -5.77 -0.93 -4.63
C ALA A 193 -6.68 -1.89 -5.42
N VAL A 194 -6.78 -3.16 -5.00
CA VAL A 194 -7.71 -4.13 -5.59
C VAL A 194 -9.16 -3.71 -5.36
N VAL A 195 -9.53 -3.33 -4.13
CA VAL A 195 -10.88 -2.88 -3.78
C VAL A 195 -11.29 -1.67 -4.62
N SER A 196 -10.42 -0.66 -4.74
CA SER A 196 -10.71 0.53 -5.56
C SER A 196 -10.75 0.20 -7.06
N SER A 197 -9.85 -0.66 -7.56
CA SER A 197 -9.84 -1.06 -8.98
C SER A 197 -11.09 -1.86 -9.37
N VAL A 198 -11.51 -2.81 -8.52
CA VAL A 198 -12.71 -3.63 -8.75
C VAL A 198 -13.97 -2.77 -8.74
N PHE A 199 -13.99 -1.74 -7.90
CA PHE A 199 -15.11 -0.80 -7.87
C PHE A 199 -15.15 0.15 -9.09
N LEU A 200 -13.99 0.52 -9.64
CA LEU A 200 -13.86 1.48 -10.75
C LEU A 200 -13.91 0.82 -12.14
N MET A 201 -13.91 -0.51 -12.22
CA MET A 201 -14.13 -1.29 -13.45
C MET A 201 -15.62 -1.44 -13.74
#